data_AF-A0A959M656-F1
#
_entry.id   AF-A0A959M656-F1
#
_cell.length_a   1.000
_cell.length_b   1.000
_cell.length_c   1.000
_cell.angle_alpha   90.00
_cell.angle_beta   90.00
_cell.angle_gamma   90.00
#
_symmetry.space_group_name_H-M   'P 1'
#
loop_
_entity.id
_entity.type
_entity.pdbx_description
1 polymer ?
#
loop_
_entity_poly.entity_id
_entity_poly.type
_entity_poly.pdbx_seq_one_letter_code
_entity_poly.pdbx_strand_id
1 'polypeptide(L)'
;MSNPDVSKKGLMQLGGFSGIGAGVFFFIGVILQITNNWFPEEALQSGEMVAWLKGVGENLPPMLVGVGFSIIGIFFFFSTGFSLNRLHPKGGWLTSAAFCGHVLGTTLAMCAFVFGFGFTWGLSNLANGAAEETLQSLSTVATMGMRGFLAGDDVATTLIGGVGNGLFSLAALRSGYLPKWLCWLGIITGILIFVVLLRYFVPALVALSFAYPMIMIWFICTGVILLKKARA
;
A
#
# COMPACT_ATOMS: atom_id res chain seq x y z
N MET A 1 2.50 -37.15 -6.75
CA MET A 1 1.43 -36.41 -6.04
C MET A 1 2.06 -35.75 -4.82
N SER A 2 2.08 -34.42 -4.72
CA SER A 2 2.64 -33.73 -3.56
C SER A 2 1.78 -33.98 -2.33
N ASN A 3 2.39 -34.32 -1.19
CA ASN A 3 1.69 -34.48 0.08
C ASN A 3 0.94 -33.17 0.44
N PRO A 4 -0.40 -33.18 0.59
CA PRO A 4 -1.19 -31.97 0.81
C PRO A 4 -0.83 -31.21 2.09
N ASP A 5 -0.18 -31.85 3.06
CA ASP A 5 0.31 -31.17 4.26
C ASP A 5 1.61 -30.39 4.01
N VAL A 6 2.46 -30.89 3.10
CA VAL A 6 3.68 -30.17 2.67
C VAL A 6 3.31 -28.93 1.87
N SER A 7 2.24 -28.96 1.08
CA SER A 7 1.78 -27.79 0.33
C SER A 7 1.21 -26.69 1.22
N LYS A 8 0.46 -27.06 2.27
CA LYS A 8 -0.07 -26.10 3.26
C LYS A 8 1.03 -25.44 4.08
N LYS A 9 2.01 -26.21 4.56
CA LYS A 9 3.15 -25.68 5.30
C LYS A 9 3.97 -24.70 4.46
N GLY A 10 4.21 -25.02 3.19
CA GLY A 10 4.88 -24.11 2.25
C GLY A 10 4.10 -22.80 2.04
N LEU A 11 2.77 -22.86 1.90
CA LEU A 11 1.93 -21.67 1.78
C LEU A 11 1.92 -20.81 3.05
N MET A 12 1.92 -21.43 4.23
CA MET A 12 2.04 -20.70 5.51
C MET A 12 3.41 -20.02 5.64
N GLN A 13 4.48 -20.67 5.20
CA GLN A 13 5.82 -20.07 5.19
C GLN A 13 5.90 -18.89 4.21
N LEU A 14 5.40 -19.08 2.98
CA LEU A 14 5.36 -18.03 1.96
C LEU A 14 4.57 -16.82 2.46
N GLY A 15 3.33 -17.01 2.90
CA GLY A 15 2.50 -15.94 3.45
C GLY A 15 3.08 -15.33 4.72
N GLY A 16 3.77 -16.14 5.51
CA GLY A 16 4.48 -15.76 6.72
C GLY A 16 5.59 -14.73 6.46
N PHE A 17 6.59 -15.11 5.67
CA PHE A 17 7.69 -14.24 5.28
C PHE A 17 7.20 -13.06 4.43
N SER A 18 6.23 -13.29 3.55
CA SER A 18 5.67 -12.23 2.72
C SER A 18 4.98 -11.16 3.56
N GLY A 19 4.21 -11.55 4.59
CA GLY A 19 3.48 -10.59 5.43
C GLY A 19 4.42 -9.72 6.26
N ILE A 20 5.49 -10.30 6.80
CA ILE A 20 6.52 -9.56 7.52
C ILE A 20 7.28 -8.63 6.56
N GLY A 21 7.73 -9.15 5.42
CA GLY A 21 8.46 -8.36 4.43
C GLY A 21 7.63 -7.19 3.91
N ALA A 22 6.34 -7.38 3.65
CA ALA A 22 5.44 -6.31 3.24
C ALA A 22 5.44 -5.15 4.25
N GLY A 23 5.24 -5.46 5.53
CA GLY A 23 5.24 -4.45 6.59
C GLY A 23 6.59 -3.75 6.74
N VAL A 24 7.70 -4.49 6.68
CA VAL A 24 9.05 -3.89 6.82
C VAL A 24 9.39 -2.97 5.66
N PHE A 25 9.20 -3.43 4.42
CA PHE A 25 9.55 -2.62 3.24
C PHE A 25 8.66 -1.39 3.11
N PHE A 26 7.37 -1.51 3.43
CA PHE A 26 6.49 -0.35 3.45
C PHE A 26 6.88 0.65 4.55
N PHE A 27 7.30 0.18 5.73
CA PHE A 27 7.78 1.04 6.82
C PHE A 27 9.03 1.81 6.42
N ILE A 28 10.01 1.13 5.83
CA ILE A 28 11.25 1.76 5.34
C ILE A 28 10.91 2.79 4.27
N GLY A 29 10.07 2.42 3.30
CA GLY A 29 9.61 3.33 2.24
C GLY A 29 8.99 4.60 2.81
N VAL A 30 8.04 4.48 3.74
CA VAL A 30 7.38 5.61 4.39
C VAL A 30 8.36 6.48 5.17
N ILE A 31 9.26 5.89 5.98
CA ILE A 31 10.26 6.68 6.71
C ILE A 31 11.17 7.46 5.76
N LEU A 32 11.61 6.84 4.67
CA LEU A 32 12.43 7.52 3.68
C LEU A 32 11.67 8.68 3.02
N GLN A 33 10.39 8.51 2.73
CA GLN A 33 9.57 9.60 2.18
C GLN A 33 9.38 10.74 3.19
N ILE A 34 9.13 10.44 4.47
CA ILE A 34 9.02 11.44 5.55
C ILE A 34 10.32 12.21 5.71
N THR A 35 11.43 11.50 5.85
CA THR A 35 12.75 12.11 6.12
C THR A 35 13.26 12.98 4.98
N ASN A 36 12.71 12.81 3.77
CA ASN A 36 13.07 13.58 2.58
C ASN A 36 11.96 14.57 2.16
N ASN A 37 10.97 14.86 3.03
CA ASN A 37 9.86 15.80 2.77
C ASN A 37 9.17 15.58 1.42
N TRP A 38 8.96 14.32 1.04
CA TRP A 38 8.49 14.00 -0.31
C TRP A 38 6.98 14.20 -0.49
N PHE A 39 6.19 14.49 0.54
CA PHE A 39 4.73 14.47 0.45
C PHE A 39 4.19 15.55 -0.49
N PRO A 40 3.73 15.20 -1.71
CA PRO A 40 3.14 16.17 -2.62
C PRO A 40 1.81 16.70 -2.09
N GLU A 41 1.18 15.97 -1.18
CA GLU A 41 -0.13 16.32 -0.61
C GLU A 41 -0.06 17.62 0.19
N GLU A 42 0.97 17.82 0.99
CA GLU A 42 1.18 19.07 1.74
C GLU A 42 1.39 20.25 0.79
N ALA A 43 2.18 20.05 -0.27
CA ALA A 43 2.42 21.06 -1.30
C ALA A 43 1.15 21.38 -2.12
N LEU A 44 0.32 20.38 -2.40
CA LEU A 44 -0.96 20.53 -3.08
C LEU A 44 -1.98 21.30 -2.24
N GLN A 45 -1.99 21.08 -0.91
CA GLN A 45 -2.91 21.75 0.01
C GLN A 45 -2.48 23.19 0.31
N SER A 46 -1.18 23.42 0.47
CA SER A 46 -0.60 24.75 0.73
C SER A 46 -0.48 25.63 -0.51
N GLY A 47 -0.53 25.04 -1.71
CA GLY A 47 -0.27 25.73 -2.98
C GLY A 47 1.21 25.94 -3.28
N GLU A 48 2.12 25.37 -2.48
CA GLU A 48 3.58 25.54 -2.60
C GLU A 48 4.23 24.55 -3.58
N MET A 49 3.55 24.22 -4.68
CA MET A 49 4.04 23.24 -5.67
C MET A 49 5.37 23.64 -6.33
N VAL A 50 5.67 24.93 -6.43
CA VAL A 50 6.97 25.42 -6.92
C VAL A 50 8.10 25.07 -5.95
N ALA A 51 7.88 25.26 -4.64
CA ALA A 51 8.85 24.90 -3.62
C ALA A 51 9.07 23.38 -3.57
N TRP A 52 7.99 22.61 -3.68
CA TRP A 52 8.07 21.16 -3.80
C TRP A 52 8.89 20.73 -5.03
N LEU A 53 8.64 21.31 -6.21
CA LEU A 53 9.40 21.00 -7.42
C LEU A 53 10.91 21.25 -7.27
N LYS A 54 11.30 22.34 -6.59
CA LYS A 54 12.72 22.62 -6.26
C LYS A 54 13.30 21.50 -5.39
N GLY A 55 12.59 21.12 -4.32
CA GLY A 55 13.00 20.03 -3.43
C GLY A 55 13.10 18.67 -4.11
N VAL A 56 12.21 18.37 -5.06
CA VAL A 56 12.25 17.16 -5.91
C VAL A 56 13.47 17.14 -6.84
N GLY A 57 13.90 18.31 -7.34
CA GLY A 57 15.14 18.46 -8.10
C GLY A 57 16.37 18.04 -7.31
N GLU A 58 16.43 18.44 -6.03
CA GLU A 58 17.59 18.26 -5.17
C GLU A 58 17.66 16.87 -4.50
N ASN A 59 16.51 16.26 -4.20
CA ASN A 59 16.41 15.04 -3.39
C ASN A 59 15.93 13.80 -4.17
N LEU A 60 16.12 13.79 -5.50
CA LEU A 60 15.66 12.70 -6.36
C LEU A 60 16.16 11.31 -5.93
N PRO A 61 17.46 11.07 -5.67
CA PRO A 61 17.94 9.72 -5.33
C PRO A 61 17.29 9.08 -4.09
N PRO A 62 17.24 9.73 -2.91
CA PRO A 62 16.60 9.12 -1.74
C PRO A 62 15.09 8.94 -1.93
N MET A 63 14.43 9.82 -2.71
CA MET A 63 13.02 9.64 -3.08
C MET A 63 12.78 8.37 -3.89
N LEU A 64 13.63 8.11 -4.90
CA LEU A 64 13.52 6.89 -5.70
C LEU A 64 13.68 5.63 -4.86
N VAL A 65 14.59 5.66 -3.89
CA VAL A 65 14.82 4.53 -2.97
C VAL A 65 13.56 4.30 -2.12
N GLY A 66 12.97 5.36 -1.58
CA GLY A 66 11.72 5.28 -0.81
C GLY A 66 10.57 4.66 -1.62
N VAL A 67 10.36 5.12 -2.86
CA VAL A 67 9.35 4.55 -3.78
C VAL A 67 9.65 3.10 -4.14
N GLY A 68 10.92 2.76 -4.38
CA GLY A 68 11.35 1.40 -4.68
C GLY A 68 11.00 0.43 -3.55
N PHE A 69 11.21 0.83 -2.30
CA PHE A 69 10.80 0.03 -1.14
C PHE A 69 9.28 -0.15 -1.03
N SER A 70 8.49 0.89 -1.33
CA SER A 70 7.02 0.77 -1.39
C SER A 70 6.57 -0.23 -2.46
N ILE A 71 7.17 -0.21 -3.66
CA ILE A 71 6.88 -1.17 -4.74
C ILE A 71 7.21 -2.61 -4.29
N ILE A 72 8.36 -2.82 -3.67
CA ILE A 72 8.73 -4.13 -3.11
C ILE A 72 7.68 -4.56 -2.07
N GLY A 73 7.29 -3.67 -1.16
CA GLY A 73 6.24 -3.93 -0.17
C GLY A 73 4.92 -4.39 -0.80
N ILE A 74 4.51 -3.78 -1.91
CA ILE A 74 3.29 -4.15 -2.67
C ILE A 74 3.38 -5.58 -3.22
N PHE A 75 4.52 -6.00 -3.76
CA PHE A 75 4.71 -7.40 -4.18
C PHE A 75 4.59 -8.38 -3.01
N PHE A 76 5.14 -8.03 -1.86
CA PHE A 76 5.03 -8.84 -0.65
C PHE A 76 3.57 -8.90 -0.13
N PHE A 77 2.81 -7.80 -0.23
CA PHE A 77 1.37 -7.81 0.05
C PHE A 77 0.63 -8.79 -0.88
N PHE A 78 0.93 -8.76 -2.18
CA PHE A 78 0.34 -9.68 -3.15
C PHE A 78 0.60 -11.14 -2.77
N SER A 79 1.86 -11.50 -2.50
CA SER A 79 2.22 -12.87 -2.11
C SER A 79 1.54 -13.32 -0.82
N THR A 80 1.33 -12.40 0.12
CA THR A 80 0.59 -12.69 1.35
C THR A 80 -0.89 -12.95 1.07
N GLY A 81 -1.55 -12.07 0.30
CA GLY A 81 -2.95 -12.24 -0.10
C GLY A 81 -3.18 -13.53 -0.90
N PHE A 82 -2.27 -13.87 -1.80
CA PHE A 82 -2.28 -15.14 -2.53
C PHE A 82 -2.19 -16.34 -1.59
N SER A 83 -1.27 -16.30 -0.62
CA SER A 83 -1.09 -17.38 0.36
C SER A 83 -2.32 -17.54 1.23
N LEU A 84 -2.88 -16.44 1.74
CA LEU A 84 -4.12 -16.44 2.54
C LEU A 84 -5.31 -17.02 1.77
N ASN A 85 -5.47 -16.65 0.50
CA ASN A 85 -6.51 -17.19 -0.36
C ASN A 85 -6.35 -18.72 -0.55
N ARG A 86 -5.12 -19.21 -0.75
CA ARG A 86 -4.82 -20.63 -0.94
C ARG A 86 -4.91 -21.47 0.34
N LEU A 87 -4.69 -20.87 1.50
CA LEU A 87 -4.82 -21.54 2.79
C LEU A 87 -6.28 -21.77 3.19
N HIS A 88 -7.24 -21.10 2.54
CA HIS A 88 -8.65 -21.24 2.86
C HIS A 88 -9.23 -22.53 2.22
N PRO A 89 -9.70 -23.51 3.01
CA PRO A 89 -10.07 -24.83 2.50
C PRO A 89 -11.41 -24.88 1.75
N LYS A 90 -12.19 -23.80 1.79
CA LYS A 90 -13.43 -23.64 1.01
C LYS A 90 -13.44 -22.23 0.45
N GLY A 91 -12.92 -22.06 -0.77
CA GLY A 91 -12.89 -20.79 -1.51
C GLY A 91 -14.29 -20.25 -1.80
N GLY A 92 -14.95 -19.76 -0.75
CA GLY A 92 -16.23 -19.08 -0.86
C GLY A 92 -16.08 -17.74 -1.55
N TRP A 93 -17.19 -17.18 -1.99
CA TRP A 93 -17.20 -15.90 -2.71
C TRP A 93 -16.48 -14.77 -1.95
N LEU A 94 -16.44 -14.79 -0.61
CA LEU A 94 -15.72 -13.82 0.21
C LEU A 94 -14.20 -13.84 0.01
N THR A 95 -13.56 -15.02 -0.01
CA THR A 95 -12.10 -15.12 -0.22
C THR A 95 -11.73 -14.77 -1.64
N SER A 96 -12.58 -15.16 -2.61
CA SER A 96 -12.39 -14.78 -4.00
C SER A 96 -12.56 -13.28 -4.20
N ALA A 97 -13.56 -12.65 -3.58
CA ALA A 97 -13.75 -11.19 -3.62
C ALA A 97 -12.60 -10.45 -2.93
N ALA A 98 -12.13 -10.95 -1.78
CA ALA A 98 -10.95 -10.42 -1.09
C ALA A 98 -9.73 -10.48 -2.00
N PHE A 99 -9.49 -11.63 -2.64
CA PHE A 99 -8.37 -11.81 -3.55
C PHE A 99 -8.49 -10.93 -4.80
N CYS A 100 -9.66 -10.83 -5.42
CA CYS A 100 -9.88 -9.95 -6.56
C CYS A 100 -9.63 -8.48 -6.19
N GLY A 101 -10.17 -8.01 -5.06
CA GLY A 101 -9.89 -6.66 -4.56
C GLY A 101 -8.40 -6.44 -4.32
N HIS A 102 -7.73 -7.42 -3.71
CA HIS A 102 -6.30 -7.34 -3.43
C HIS A 102 -5.45 -7.33 -4.71
N VAL A 103 -5.78 -8.15 -5.72
CA VAL A 103 -5.08 -8.22 -7.01
C VAL A 103 -5.28 -6.92 -7.79
N LEU A 104 -6.52 -6.43 -7.90
CA LEU A 104 -6.84 -5.18 -8.58
C LEU A 104 -6.16 -4.00 -7.89
N GLY A 105 -6.24 -3.94 -6.57
CA GLY A 105 -5.60 -2.90 -5.76
C GLY A 105 -4.08 -2.95 -5.88
N THR A 106 -3.46 -4.12 -5.80
CA THR A 106 -2.00 -4.28 -6.01
C THR A 106 -1.60 -3.79 -7.38
N THR A 107 -2.32 -4.19 -8.43
CA THR A 107 -2.03 -3.78 -9.82
C THR A 107 -2.15 -2.26 -9.96
N LEU A 108 -3.21 -1.68 -9.41
CA LEU A 108 -3.42 -0.23 -9.45
C LEU A 108 -2.34 0.52 -8.67
N ALA A 109 -1.95 0.03 -7.48
CA ALA A 109 -0.85 0.60 -6.70
C ALA A 109 0.43 0.58 -7.53
N MET A 110 0.78 -0.54 -8.14
CA MET A 110 1.98 -0.63 -8.98
C MET A 110 1.93 0.37 -10.15
N CYS A 111 0.81 0.47 -10.85
CA CYS A 111 0.64 1.46 -11.92
C CYS A 111 0.78 2.90 -11.39
N ALA A 112 0.15 3.22 -10.26
CA ALA A 112 0.21 4.53 -9.63
C ALA A 112 1.65 4.87 -9.21
N PHE A 113 2.34 3.98 -8.51
CA PHE A 113 3.72 4.19 -8.08
C PHE A 113 4.70 4.28 -9.26
N VAL A 114 4.55 3.46 -10.31
CA VAL A 114 5.39 3.56 -11.52
C VAL A 114 5.13 4.87 -12.26
N PHE A 115 3.87 5.28 -12.40
CA PHE A 115 3.52 6.57 -12.97
C PHE A 115 4.08 7.72 -12.13
N GLY A 116 3.84 7.72 -10.82
CA GLY A 116 4.34 8.73 -9.88
C GLY A 116 5.86 8.81 -9.91
N PHE A 117 6.55 7.67 -9.98
CA PHE A 117 8.01 7.60 -10.14
C PHE A 117 8.46 8.26 -11.45
N GLY A 118 7.94 7.82 -12.59
CA GLY A 118 8.36 8.33 -13.90
C GLY A 118 8.03 9.81 -14.08
N PHE A 119 6.86 10.22 -13.58
CA PHE A 119 6.41 11.59 -13.60
C PHE A 119 7.29 12.50 -12.72
N THR A 120 7.59 12.06 -11.49
CA THR A 120 8.48 12.79 -10.57
C THR A 120 9.90 12.87 -11.12
N TRP A 121 10.42 11.80 -11.71
CA TRP A 121 11.72 11.79 -12.38
C TRP A 121 11.76 12.77 -13.56
N GLY A 122 10.73 12.77 -14.41
CA GLY A 122 10.62 13.72 -15.53
C GLY A 122 10.58 15.16 -15.04
N LEU A 123 9.75 15.45 -14.04
CA LEU A 123 9.64 16.78 -13.44
C LEU A 123 10.95 17.23 -12.79
N SER A 124 11.66 16.34 -12.08
CA SER A 124 12.94 16.65 -11.44
C SER A 124 13.97 17.11 -12.46
N ASN A 125 14.09 16.41 -13.58
CA ASN A 125 15.02 16.79 -14.65
C ASN A 125 14.66 18.12 -15.32
N LEU A 126 13.36 18.44 -15.42
CA LEU A 126 12.89 19.70 -15.99
C LEU A 126 12.98 20.87 -15.00
N ALA A 127 12.89 20.60 -13.70
CA ALA A 127 12.92 21.61 -12.65
C ALA A 127 14.36 21.98 -12.24
N ASN A 128 15.32 21.06 -12.38
CA ASN A 128 16.69 21.26 -11.95
C ASN A 128 17.37 22.40 -12.75
N GLY A 129 17.73 23.48 -12.06
CA GLY A 129 18.34 24.67 -12.67
C GLY A 129 17.40 25.49 -13.55
N ALA A 130 16.09 25.22 -13.52
CA ALA A 130 15.11 25.96 -14.30
C ALA A 130 14.88 27.37 -13.75
N ALA A 131 14.58 28.32 -14.64
CA ALA A 131 14.15 29.65 -14.26
C ALA A 131 12.78 29.62 -13.55
N GLU A 132 12.51 30.61 -12.70
CA GLU A 132 11.28 30.67 -11.89
C GLU A 132 10.00 30.62 -12.75
N GLU A 133 10.01 31.27 -13.93
CA GLU A 133 8.86 31.25 -14.87
C GLU A 133 8.58 29.85 -15.42
N THR A 134 9.62 29.07 -15.69
CA THR A 134 9.50 27.66 -16.11
C THR A 134 8.97 26.81 -14.95
N LEU A 135 9.46 27.02 -13.73
CA LEU A 135 8.95 26.32 -12.54
C LEU A 135 7.48 26.64 -12.28
N GLN A 136 7.05 27.89 -12.49
CA GLN A 136 5.65 28.27 -12.36
C GLN A 136 4.77 27.50 -13.36
N SER A 137 5.23 27.35 -14.61
CA SER A 137 4.52 26.58 -15.64
C SER A 137 4.48 25.09 -15.31
N LEU A 138 5.61 24.52 -14.86
CA LEU A 138 5.70 23.13 -14.42
C LEU A 138 4.85 22.85 -13.18
N SER A 139 4.64 23.81 -12.29
CA SER A 139 3.84 23.61 -11.07
C SER A 139 2.37 23.26 -11.38
N THR A 140 1.82 23.79 -12.47
CA THR A 140 0.46 23.47 -12.93
C THR A 140 0.39 22.01 -13.40
N VAL A 141 1.37 21.57 -14.20
CA VAL A 141 1.48 20.19 -14.67
C VAL A 141 1.68 19.24 -13.50
N ALA A 142 2.58 19.59 -12.57
CA ALA A 142 2.85 18.84 -11.36
C ALA A 142 1.59 18.71 -10.51
N THR A 143 0.82 19.79 -10.33
CA THR A 143 -0.44 19.76 -9.58
C THR A 143 -1.41 18.74 -10.16
N MET A 144 -1.65 18.79 -11.47
CA MET A 144 -2.58 17.88 -12.13
C MET A 144 -2.10 16.42 -12.07
N GLY A 145 -0.82 16.18 -12.36
CA GLY A 145 -0.24 14.84 -12.35
C GLY A 145 -0.23 14.22 -10.94
N MET A 146 0.15 14.99 -9.92
CA MET A 146 0.18 14.50 -8.53
C MET A 146 -1.22 14.23 -7.98
N ARG A 147 -2.23 15.03 -8.34
CA ARG A 147 -3.63 14.72 -8.01
C ARG A 147 -4.10 13.40 -8.64
N GLY A 148 -3.75 13.16 -9.90
CA GLY A 148 -4.05 11.89 -10.58
C GLY A 148 -3.36 10.69 -9.92
N PHE A 149 -2.09 10.85 -9.55
CA PHE A 149 -1.34 9.86 -8.79
C PHE A 149 -2.00 9.52 -7.44
N LEU A 150 -2.29 10.54 -6.62
CA LEU A 150 -2.91 10.36 -5.30
C LEU A 150 -4.27 9.67 -5.40
N ALA A 151 -5.11 10.08 -6.36
CA ALA A 151 -6.39 9.41 -6.58
C ALA A 151 -6.24 7.92 -6.94
N GLY A 152 -5.21 7.57 -7.72
CA GLY A 152 -4.88 6.17 -8.04
C GLY A 152 -4.41 5.38 -6.82
N ASP A 153 -3.53 5.97 -6.01
CA ASP A 153 -3.03 5.37 -4.77
C ASP A 153 -4.16 5.17 -3.74
N ASP A 154 -5.06 6.13 -3.62
CA ASP A 154 -6.22 6.08 -2.73
C ASP A 154 -7.16 4.92 -3.07
N VAL A 155 -7.49 4.76 -4.36
CA VAL A 155 -8.31 3.64 -4.83
C VAL A 155 -7.58 2.32 -4.59
N ALA A 156 -6.27 2.28 -4.83
CA ALA A 156 -5.47 1.08 -4.60
C ALA A 156 -5.46 0.68 -3.11
N THR A 157 -5.24 1.65 -2.22
CA THR A 157 -5.28 1.46 -0.77
C THR A 157 -6.67 1.05 -0.29
N THR A 158 -7.74 1.57 -0.89
CA THR A 158 -9.12 1.11 -0.63
C THR A 158 -9.28 -0.37 -0.95
N LEU A 159 -8.78 -0.79 -2.11
CA LEU A 159 -8.94 -2.15 -2.60
C LEU A 159 -8.06 -3.15 -1.82
N ILE A 160 -6.83 -2.77 -1.47
CA ILE A 160 -5.91 -3.60 -0.69
C ILE A 160 -6.32 -3.63 0.79
N GLY A 161 -6.34 -2.46 1.43
CA GLY A 161 -6.51 -2.31 2.87
C GLY A 161 -7.97 -2.31 3.32
N GLY A 162 -8.88 -1.81 2.49
CA GLY A 162 -10.31 -1.82 2.75
C GLY A 162 -10.92 -3.18 2.42
N VAL A 163 -11.09 -3.43 1.13
CA VAL A 163 -11.78 -4.62 0.59
C VAL A 163 -10.97 -5.88 0.85
N GLY A 164 -9.69 -5.93 0.46
CA GLY A 164 -8.82 -7.09 0.61
C GLY A 164 -8.68 -7.53 2.07
N ASN A 165 -8.05 -6.69 2.90
CA ASN A 165 -7.80 -7.01 4.32
C ASN A 165 -9.09 -7.28 5.10
N GLY A 166 -10.12 -6.45 4.93
CA GLY A 166 -11.40 -6.62 5.63
C GLY A 166 -12.07 -7.95 5.30
N LEU A 167 -12.15 -8.31 4.02
CA LEU A 167 -12.76 -9.57 3.59
C LEU A 167 -11.89 -10.80 3.91
N PHE A 168 -10.56 -10.71 3.82
CA PHE A 168 -9.67 -11.78 4.28
C PHE A 168 -9.85 -12.04 5.77
N SER A 169 -9.96 -10.99 6.58
CA SER A 169 -10.17 -11.09 8.02
C SER A 169 -11.53 -11.70 8.38
N LEU A 170 -12.59 -11.31 7.65
CA LEU A 170 -13.91 -11.92 7.80
C LEU A 170 -13.91 -13.41 7.42
N ALA A 171 -13.23 -13.75 6.32
CA ALA A 171 -13.07 -15.14 5.92
C ALA A 171 -12.26 -15.94 6.96
N ALA A 172 -11.20 -15.34 7.51
CA ALA A 172 -10.36 -15.96 8.54
C ALA A 172 -11.14 -16.26 9.82
N LEU A 173 -12.01 -15.34 10.24
CA LEU A 173 -12.87 -15.50 11.41
C LEU A 173 -13.78 -16.73 11.31
N ARG A 174 -14.27 -17.06 10.11
CA ARG A 174 -15.12 -18.25 9.85
C ARG A 174 -14.35 -19.57 9.86
N SER A 175 -13.10 -19.54 9.41
CA SER A 175 -12.26 -20.75 9.25
C SER A 175 -11.30 -21.04 10.40
N GLY A 176 -11.04 -20.08 11.29
CA GLY A 176 -10.22 -20.26 12.49
C GLY A 176 -8.70 -20.32 12.27
N TYR A 177 -8.18 -20.02 11.07
CA TYR A 177 -6.73 -20.06 10.84
C TYR A 177 -5.97 -18.86 11.41
N LEU A 178 -6.63 -17.72 11.68
CA LEU A 178 -6.10 -16.58 12.44
C LEU A 178 -6.82 -16.41 13.79
N PRO A 179 -6.15 -15.84 14.81
CA PRO A 179 -6.79 -15.54 16.09
C PRO A 179 -7.84 -14.43 15.93
N LYS A 180 -8.93 -14.54 16.70
CA LYS A 180 -10.10 -13.65 16.59
C LYS A 180 -9.76 -12.16 16.70
N TRP A 181 -8.86 -11.78 17.61
CA TRP A 181 -8.48 -10.38 17.81
C TRP A 181 -7.86 -9.77 16.55
N LEU A 182 -7.06 -10.55 15.80
CA LEU A 182 -6.43 -10.09 14.57
C LEU A 182 -7.43 -9.99 13.42
N CYS A 183 -8.40 -10.91 13.37
CA CYS A 183 -9.51 -10.81 12.43
C CYS A 183 -10.34 -9.53 12.70
N TRP A 184 -10.66 -9.24 13.97
CA TRP A 184 -11.38 -8.01 14.31
C TRP A 184 -10.58 -6.75 13.96
N LEU A 185 -9.28 -6.74 14.22
CA LEU A 185 -8.39 -5.66 13.82
C LEU A 185 -8.48 -5.39 12.31
N GLY A 186 -8.38 -6.43 11.48
CA GLY A 186 -8.43 -6.29 10.03
C GLY A 186 -9.81 -5.91 9.49
N ILE A 187 -10.89 -6.42 10.10
CA ILE A 187 -12.27 -6.00 9.77
C ILE A 187 -12.47 -4.51 10.08
N ILE A 188 -12.10 -4.07 11.28
CA ILE A 188 -12.24 -2.67 11.70
C ILE A 188 -11.40 -1.77 10.81
N THR A 189 -10.13 -2.15 10.56
CA THR A 189 -9.24 -1.41 9.66
C THR A 189 -9.82 -1.32 8.25
N GLY A 190 -10.36 -2.42 7.72
CA GLY A 190 -10.97 -2.45 6.41
C GLY A 190 -12.21 -1.55 6.29
N ILE A 191 -13.08 -1.56 7.31
CA ILE A 191 -14.24 -0.67 7.39
C ILE A 191 -13.79 0.79 7.48
N LEU A 192 -12.82 1.10 8.34
CA LEU A 192 -12.33 2.46 8.50
C LEU A 192 -11.76 3.00 7.19
N ILE A 193 -10.92 2.22 6.50
CA ILE A 193 -10.35 2.60 5.19
C ILE A 193 -11.45 2.83 4.17
N PHE A 194 -12.41 1.90 4.08
CA PHE A 194 -13.54 2.01 3.15
C PHE A 194 -14.41 3.24 3.43
N VAL A 195 -14.72 3.53 4.71
CA VAL A 195 -15.52 4.68 5.14
C VAL A 195 -14.77 6.00 4.92
N VAL A 196 -13.47 6.03 5.21
CA VAL A 196 -12.61 7.19 4.96
C VAL A 196 -12.57 7.54 3.48
N LEU A 197 -12.55 6.54 2.61
CA LEU A 197 -12.52 6.73 1.16
C LEU A 197 -13.89 7.05 0.56
N LEU A 198 -15.00 6.55 1.13
CA LEU A 198 -16.34 7.11 0.86
C LEU A 198 -16.43 8.61 1.21
N ARG A 199 -15.59 9.06 2.15
CA ARG A 199 -15.52 10.44 2.60
C ARG A 199 -14.61 11.32 1.72
N TYR A 200 -13.99 10.82 0.66
CA TYR A 200 -13.25 11.65 -0.33
C TYR A 200 -14.13 12.61 -1.14
N PHE A 201 -15.46 12.58 -0.92
CA PHE A 201 -16.34 13.70 -1.27
C PHE A 201 -16.26 14.89 -0.27
N VAL A 202 -15.49 14.76 0.83
CA VAL A 202 -15.33 15.75 1.91
C VAL A 202 -13.84 15.82 2.33
N PRO A 203 -13.10 16.87 1.93
CA PRO A 203 -11.61 16.95 1.97
C PRO A 203 -10.92 16.98 3.35
N ALA A 204 -11.59 16.64 4.45
CA ALA A 204 -11.19 17.13 5.77
C ALA A 204 -10.51 16.10 6.70
N LEU A 205 -10.13 14.90 6.24
CA LEU A 205 -9.66 13.86 7.16
C LEU A 205 -8.33 13.19 6.80
N VAL A 206 -7.37 13.43 7.70
CA VAL A 206 -6.03 12.88 7.94
C VAL A 206 -6.02 11.35 8.15
N ALA A 207 -6.94 10.62 7.54
CA ALA A 207 -7.22 9.24 7.88
C ALA A 207 -6.33 8.22 7.15
N LEU A 208 -5.66 8.60 6.05
CA LEU A 208 -4.63 7.78 5.41
C LEU A 208 -3.43 7.51 6.34
N SER A 209 -2.99 8.52 7.08
CA SER A 209 -1.88 8.45 8.04
C SER A 209 -2.13 7.43 9.16
N PHE A 210 -3.40 7.13 9.48
CA PHE A 210 -3.77 6.09 10.44
C PHE A 210 -3.96 4.72 9.78
N ALA A 211 -4.42 4.68 8.53
CA ALA A 211 -4.68 3.45 7.79
C ALA A 211 -3.40 2.65 7.51
N TYR A 212 -2.34 3.30 7.03
CA TYR A 212 -1.10 2.62 6.63
C TYR A 212 -0.45 1.83 7.78
N PRO A 213 -0.22 2.41 8.98
CA PRO A 213 0.33 1.67 10.11
C PRO A 213 -0.53 0.47 10.51
N MET A 214 -1.86 0.61 10.47
CA MET A 214 -2.78 -0.46 10.86
C MET A 214 -2.76 -1.63 9.88
N ILE A 215 -2.72 -1.36 8.58
CA ILE A 215 -2.53 -2.38 7.53
C ILE A 215 -1.20 -3.11 7.78
N MET A 216 -0.12 -2.38 8.01
CA MET A 216 1.21 -2.96 8.20
C MET A 216 1.28 -3.85 9.45
N ILE A 217 0.76 -3.38 10.58
CA ILE A 217 0.67 -4.16 11.83
C ILE A 217 -0.11 -5.45 11.58
N TRP A 218 -1.22 -5.36 10.85
CA TRP A 218 -2.04 -6.52 10.54
C TRP A 218 -1.27 -7.56 9.70
N PHE A 219 -0.56 -7.13 8.67
CA PHE A 219 0.23 -8.02 7.80
C PHE A 219 1.42 -8.65 8.53
N ILE A 220 2.13 -7.88 9.36
CA ILE A 220 3.24 -8.40 10.18
C ILE A 220 2.70 -9.45 11.16
N CYS A 221 1.63 -9.13 11.89
CA CYS A 221 1.03 -10.06 12.85
C CYS A 221 0.55 -11.34 12.16
N THR A 222 -0.13 -11.20 11.02
CA THR A 222 -0.55 -12.33 10.17
C THR A 222 0.66 -13.17 9.79
N GLY A 223 1.74 -12.54 9.33
CA GLY A 223 2.97 -13.23 8.96
C GLY A 223 3.58 -14.04 10.10
N VAL A 224 3.71 -13.43 11.29
CA VAL A 224 4.22 -14.10 12.51
C VAL A 224 3.35 -15.29 12.89
N ILE A 225 2.02 -15.16 12.82
CA ILE A 225 1.09 -16.25 13.18
C ILE A 225 1.17 -17.40 12.18
N LEU A 226 1.25 -17.11 10.88
CA LEU A 226 1.41 -18.14 9.86
C LEU A 226 2.73 -18.91 10.03
N LEU A 227 3.83 -18.22 10.32
CA LEU A 227 5.13 -18.86 10.60
C LEU A 227 5.08 -19.73 11.85
N LYS A 228 4.41 -19.27 12.92
CA LYS A 228 4.21 -20.09 14.14
C LYS A 228 3.42 -21.36 13.83
N LYS A 229 2.34 -21.25 13.07
CA LYS A 229 1.50 -22.39 12.66
C LYS A 229 2.21 -23.37 11.73
N ALA A 230 3.12 -22.90 10.88
CA ALA A 230 3.92 -23.77 10.01
C ALA A 230 4.95 -24.63 10.77
N ARG A 231 5.31 -24.24 11.99
CA ARG A 231 6.27 -24.95 12.86
C ARG A 231 5.60 -25.97 13.78
N ALA A 232 4.34 -25.75 14.14
CA ALA A 232 3.51 -26.70 14.87
C ALA A 232 3.13 -27.89 13.97
#